data_AF-A0A921FL65-F1
#
_entry.id   AF-A0A921FL65-F1
#
_cell.length_a   1.000
_cell.length_b   1.000
_cell.length_c   1.000
_cell.angle_alpha   90.00
_cell.angle_beta   90.00
_cell.angle_gamma   90.00
#
_symmetry.space_group_name_H-M   'P 1'
#
loop_
_entity.id
_entity.type
_entity.pdbx_description
1 polymer ?
#
loop_
_entity_poly.entity_id
_entity_poly.type
_entity_poly.pdbx_seq_one_letter_code
_entity_poly.pdbx_strand_id
1 'polypeptide(L)'
;MATTRKELKEQARDQLRGNWGWAVLLSFVGWLIVYILTDIENFFEKREDIVYGIVRRFGNNAELMYLDKVRVNPFAWLITLVVSVAIGLITWGVIYTILHFRDNGTKENVLSGIFSPFTRNFKSNFLTYILYEIFLILWTWLLIIPGLIKAYSYAMTPYIL
;
A
#
# COMPACT_ATOMS: atom_id res chain seq x y z
N MET A 1 -22.03 -20.64 -18.55
CA MET A 1 -20.80 -21.23 -19.13
C MET A 1 -19.63 -20.78 -18.28
N ALA A 2 -18.78 -21.68 -17.80
CA ALA A 2 -17.56 -21.29 -17.11
C ALA A 2 -16.61 -20.66 -18.13
N THR A 3 -16.25 -19.38 -17.94
CA THR A 3 -15.27 -18.68 -18.79
C THR A 3 -13.92 -19.38 -18.69
N THR A 4 -13.32 -19.68 -19.84
CA THR A 4 -12.02 -20.37 -19.91
C THR A 4 -10.90 -19.41 -19.48
N ARG A 5 -9.80 -19.92 -18.88
CA ARG A 5 -8.65 -19.07 -18.47
C ARG A 5 -8.11 -18.20 -19.61
N LYS A 6 -8.14 -18.72 -20.84
CA LYS A 6 -7.74 -17.99 -22.05
C LYS A 6 -8.65 -16.78 -22.30
N GLU A 7 -9.96 -16.97 -22.20
CA GLU A 7 -10.97 -15.93 -22.43
C GLU A 7 -10.86 -14.82 -21.38
N LEU A 8 -10.67 -15.16 -20.10
CA LEU A 8 -10.46 -14.17 -19.04
C LEU A 8 -9.22 -13.30 -19.29
N LYS A 9 -8.12 -13.92 -19.75
CA LYS A 9 -6.89 -13.20 -20.07
C LYS A 9 -7.05 -12.30 -21.28
N GLU A 10 -7.82 -12.74 -22.27
CA GLU A 10 -8.13 -11.96 -23.47
C GLU A 10 -9.00 -10.74 -23.14
N GLN A 11 -10.08 -10.94 -22.38
CA GLN A 11 -10.95 -9.85 -21.88
C GLN A 11 -10.17 -8.81 -21.08
N ALA A 12 -9.33 -9.23 -20.13
CA ALA A 12 -8.52 -8.31 -19.35
C ALA A 12 -7.53 -7.50 -20.21
N ARG A 13 -6.94 -8.14 -21.24
CA ARG A 13 -6.05 -7.46 -22.19
C ARG A 13 -6.81 -6.45 -23.03
N ASP A 14 -7.96 -6.82 -23.55
CA ASP A 14 -8.77 -5.95 -24.40
C ASP A 14 -9.29 -4.74 -23.63
N GLN A 15 -9.67 -4.91 -22.36
CA GLN A 15 -10.08 -3.81 -21.49
C GLN A 15 -8.94 -2.82 -21.20
N LEU A 16 -7.70 -3.32 -21.10
CA LEU A 16 -6.51 -2.48 -20.93
C LEU A 16 -6.03 -1.82 -22.23
N ARG A 17 -6.44 -2.30 -23.42
CA ARG A 17 -6.06 -1.66 -24.69
C ARG A 17 -6.60 -0.23 -24.71
N GLY A 18 -5.70 0.72 -24.99
CA GLY A 18 -6.02 2.17 -24.97
C GLY A 18 -6.11 2.80 -23.57
N ASN A 19 -6.15 2.00 -22.49
CA ASN A 19 -6.26 2.49 -21.11
C ASN A 19 -5.04 2.15 -20.23
N TRP A 20 -4.09 1.37 -20.74
CA TRP A 20 -2.91 0.90 -19.98
C TRP A 20 -2.09 2.05 -19.37
N GLY A 21 -2.00 3.19 -20.04
CA GLY A 21 -1.27 4.37 -19.53
C GLY A 21 -1.88 4.94 -18.25
N TRP A 22 -3.21 4.91 -18.12
CA TRP A 22 -3.90 5.31 -16.89
C TRP A 22 -3.63 4.33 -15.75
N ALA A 23 -3.65 3.02 -16.01
CA ALA A 23 -3.38 2.01 -14.99
C ALA A 23 -1.92 2.10 -14.49
N VAL A 24 -0.97 2.28 -15.40
CA VAL A 24 0.45 2.51 -15.05
C VAL A 24 0.59 3.78 -14.23
N LEU A 25 -0.07 4.87 -14.64
CA LEU A 25 -0.03 6.14 -13.91
C LEU A 25 -0.61 6.00 -12.50
N LEU A 26 -1.75 5.31 -12.35
CA LEU A 26 -2.37 5.03 -11.06
C LEU A 26 -1.43 4.27 -10.12
N SER A 27 -0.83 3.19 -10.60
CA SER A 27 0.12 2.40 -9.81
C SER A 27 1.39 3.18 -9.49
N PHE A 28 1.92 3.94 -10.44
CA PHE A 28 3.13 4.74 -10.25
C PHE A 28 2.90 5.86 -9.23
N VAL A 29 1.78 6.59 -9.32
CA VAL A 29 1.44 7.65 -8.36
C VAL A 29 1.16 7.05 -6.98
N GLY A 30 0.49 5.90 -6.91
CA GLY A 30 0.30 5.17 -5.65
C GLY A 30 1.63 4.80 -4.99
N TRP A 31 2.56 4.22 -5.76
CA TRP A 31 3.91 3.91 -5.30
C TRP A 31 4.67 5.16 -4.85
N LEU A 32 4.58 6.26 -5.60
CA LEU A 32 5.23 7.53 -5.26
C LEU A 32 4.70 8.11 -3.95
N ILE A 33 3.38 8.07 -3.72
CA ILE A 33 2.78 8.52 -2.46
C ILE A 33 3.27 7.68 -1.29
N VAL A 34 3.29 6.34 -1.43
CA VAL A 34 3.83 5.45 -0.40
C VAL A 34 5.30 5.75 -0.13
N TYR A 35 6.10 5.96 -1.18
CA TYR A 35 7.51 6.34 -1.03
C TYR A 35 7.68 7.65 -0.25
N ILE A 36 6.90 8.68 -0.57
CA ILE A 36 6.93 9.98 0.14
C ILE A 36 6.51 9.79 1.61
N LEU A 37 5.48 9.00 1.89
CA LEU A 37 5.05 8.72 3.27
C LEU A 37 6.15 8.04 4.10
N THR A 38 6.83 7.05 3.51
CA THR A 38 7.97 6.38 4.15
C THR A 38 9.18 7.31 4.33
N ASP A 39 9.40 8.24 3.39
CA ASP A 39 10.46 9.24 3.52
C ASP A 39 10.18 10.21 4.68
N ILE A 40 8.95 10.70 4.78
CA ILE A 40 8.46 11.52 5.89
C ILE A 40 8.63 10.78 7.23
N GLU A 41 8.25 9.51 7.29
CA GLU A 41 8.45 8.66 8.47
C GLU A 41 9.91 8.60 8.90
N ASN A 42 10.83 8.29 7.97
CA ASN A 42 12.26 8.23 8.26
C ASN A 42 12.80 9.56 8.79
N PHE A 43 12.35 10.69 8.24
CA PHE A 43 12.71 12.02 8.74
C PHE A 43 12.24 12.25 10.19
N PHE A 44 11.01 11.84 10.54
CA PHE A 44 10.50 11.99 11.90
C PHE A 44 11.18 11.06 12.91
N GLU A 45 11.59 9.87 12.48
CA GLU A 45 12.24 8.87 13.34
C GLU A 45 13.72 9.15 13.56
N LYS A 46 14.45 9.48 12.49
CA LYS A 46 15.93 9.51 12.45
C LYS A 46 16.49 10.91 12.19
N ARG A 47 15.66 11.89 11.83
CA ARG A 47 16.07 13.21 11.28
C ARG A 47 16.85 13.11 9.97
N GLU A 48 16.80 11.95 9.34
CA GLU A 48 17.39 11.66 8.05
C GLU A 48 16.26 11.29 7.11
N ASP A 49 16.09 12.06 6.04
CA ASP A 49 15.32 11.59 4.89
C ASP A 49 16.18 10.57 4.10
N ILE A 50 15.54 9.85 3.20
CA ILE A 50 16.18 8.82 2.37
C ILE A 50 17.31 9.44 1.54
N VAL A 51 17.14 10.68 1.07
CA VAL A 51 18.14 11.40 0.28
C VAL A 51 19.40 11.70 1.11
N TYR A 52 19.24 12.23 2.32
CA TYR A 52 20.33 12.45 3.26
C TYR A 52 21.06 11.12 3.57
N GLY A 53 20.30 10.06 3.84
CA GLY A 53 20.85 8.73 4.07
C GLY A 53 21.67 8.21 2.88
N ILE A 54 21.22 8.45 1.64
CA ILE A 54 21.94 8.10 0.41
C ILE A 54 23.22 8.94 0.28
N VAL A 55 23.11 10.27 0.30
CA VAL A 55 24.24 11.18 0.12
C VAL A 55 25.33 10.92 1.17
N ARG A 56 24.94 10.69 2.41
CA ARG A 56 25.88 10.35 3.50
C ARG A 56 26.63 9.04 3.24
N ARG A 57 25.95 8.00 2.75
CA ARG A 57 26.56 6.70 2.41
C ARG A 57 27.54 6.79 1.25
N PHE A 58 27.27 7.68 0.28
CA PHE A 58 28.15 7.91 -0.85
C PHE A 58 29.32 8.85 -0.53
N GLY A 59 29.11 9.85 0.34
CA GLY A 59 30.09 10.88 0.67
C GLY A 59 31.12 10.50 1.75
N ASN A 60 30.78 9.56 2.64
CA ASN A 60 31.69 9.13 3.71
C ASN A 60 32.26 7.73 3.44
N ASN A 61 33.59 7.60 3.46
CA ASN A 61 34.24 6.30 3.64
C ASN A 61 33.75 5.72 4.99
N ALA A 62 33.44 4.43 5.03
CA ALA A 62 32.64 3.73 6.06
C ALA A 62 32.97 3.98 7.56
N GLU A 63 34.08 4.67 7.89
CA GLU A 63 34.55 4.93 9.25
C GLU A 63 33.70 5.91 10.05
N LEU A 64 33.02 6.88 9.43
CA LEU A 64 32.15 7.84 10.14
C LEU A 64 30.72 7.32 10.40
N MET A 65 30.38 6.12 9.93
CA MET A 65 29.04 5.52 10.12
C MET A 65 28.86 4.94 11.53
N TYR A 66 29.96 4.58 12.21
CA TYR A 66 29.92 3.93 13.53
C TYR A 66 29.79 4.89 14.72
N LEU A 67 30.11 6.19 14.53
CA LEU A 67 30.10 7.18 15.61
C LEU A 67 28.82 8.01 15.73
N ASP A 68 27.83 7.73 14.89
CA ASP A 68 26.59 8.48 14.94
C ASP A 68 25.58 7.77 15.81
N LYS A 69 25.31 8.38 16.97
CA LYS A 69 24.18 7.97 17.81
C LYS A 69 22.92 8.29 17.03
N VAL A 70 22.35 7.30 16.34
CA VAL A 70 21.00 7.40 15.78
C VAL A 70 20.07 7.76 16.92
N ARG A 71 19.68 9.04 16.99
CA ARG A 71 18.70 9.53 17.95
C ARG A 71 17.35 9.00 17.50
N VAL A 72 16.96 7.86 18.05
CA VAL A 72 15.63 7.30 17.83
C VAL A 72 14.59 8.14 18.57
N ASN A 73 13.56 8.56 17.86
CA ASN A 73 12.41 9.22 18.46
C ASN A 73 11.69 8.23 19.41
N PRO A 74 11.47 8.53 20.70
CA PRO A 74 10.77 7.62 21.62
C PRO A 74 9.33 7.34 21.21
N PHE A 75 8.75 8.16 20.32
CA PHE A 75 7.43 7.97 19.73
C PHE A 75 7.47 7.41 18.30
N ALA A 76 8.63 6.93 17.83
CA ALA A 76 8.78 6.35 16.48
C ALA A 76 7.71 5.28 16.20
N TRP A 77 7.53 4.34 17.13
CA TRP A 77 6.53 3.26 17.02
C TRP A 77 5.10 3.75 16.74
N LEU A 78 4.71 4.91 17.30
CA LEU A 78 3.39 5.49 17.08
C LEU A 78 3.29 6.11 15.69
N ILE A 79 4.36 6.78 15.25
CA ILE A 79 4.46 7.34 13.90
C ILE A 79 4.42 6.21 12.87
N THR A 80 5.21 5.15 13.05
CA THR A 80 5.20 3.94 12.22
C THR A 80 3.79 3.33 12.13
N LEU A 81 3.10 3.21 13.27
CA LEU A 81 1.73 2.68 13.31
C LEU A 81 0.77 3.55 12.48
N VAL A 82 0.81 4.87 12.63
CA VAL A 82 -0.08 5.78 11.87
C VAL A 82 0.25 5.72 10.38
N VAL A 83 1.54 5.75 10.02
CA VAL A 83 2.00 5.74 8.62
C VAL A 83 1.66 4.40 7.95
N SER A 84 1.88 3.26 8.63
CA SER A 84 1.54 1.94 8.10
C SER A 84 0.05 1.79 7.79
N VAL A 85 -0.84 2.29 8.66
CA VAL A 85 -2.28 2.30 8.39
C VAL A 85 -2.62 3.18 7.19
N ALA A 86 -2.01 4.36 7.08
CA ALA A 86 -2.20 5.23 5.92
C ALA A 86 -1.75 4.55 4.61
N ILE A 87 -0.57 3.91 4.61
CA ILE A 87 -0.03 3.16 3.46
C ILE A 87 -0.97 2.00 3.09
N GLY A 88 -1.46 1.24 4.07
CA GLY A 88 -2.41 0.14 3.86
C GLY A 88 -3.68 0.61 3.14
N LEU A 89 -4.28 1.70 3.63
CA LEU A 89 -5.46 2.30 3.00
C LEU A 89 -5.16 2.84 1.59
N ILE A 90 -4.04 3.52 1.37
CA ILE A 90 -3.63 4.00 0.03
C ILE A 90 -3.49 2.82 -0.94
N THR A 91 -2.89 1.72 -0.48
CA THR A 91 -2.73 0.50 -1.28
C THR A 91 -4.09 -0.11 -1.63
N TRP A 92 -5.02 -0.16 -0.67
CA TRP A 92 -6.39 -0.61 -0.92
C TRP A 92 -7.13 0.29 -1.90
N GLY A 93 -6.90 1.61 -1.86
CA GLY A 93 -7.48 2.56 -2.83
C GLY A 93 -7.02 2.31 -4.26
N VAL A 94 -5.72 2.04 -4.45
CA VAL A 94 -5.17 1.64 -5.76
C VAL A 94 -5.80 0.33 -6.23
N ILE A 95 -5.84 -0.70 -5.38
CA ILE A 95 -6.44 -2.01 -5.71
C ILE A 95 -7.91 -1.85 -6.09
N TYR A 96 -8.69 -1.16 -5.26
CA TYR A 96 -10.11 -0.90 -5.50
C TYR A 96 -10.33 -0.18 -6.83
N THR A 97 -9.53 0.83 -7.13
CA THR A 97 -9.67 1.62 -8.37
C THR A 97 -9.38 0.79 -9.62
N ILE A 98 -8.36 -0.09 -9.58
CA ILE A 98 -8.05 -1.01 -10.67
C ILE A 98 -9.19 -2.03 -10.86
N LEU A 99 -9.74 -2.55 -9.77
CA LEU A 99 -10.86 -3.49 -9.81
C LEU A 99 -12.14 -2.82 -10.32
N HIS A 100 -12.44 -1.61 -9.87
CA HIS A 100 -13.58 -0.84 -10.34
C HIS A 100 -13.47 -0.53 -11.84
N PHE A 101 -12.26 -0.23 -12.33
CA PHE A 101 -11.99 -0.11 -13.75
C PHE A 101 -12.24 -1.42 -14.51
N ARG A 102 -11.86 -2.57 -13.94
CA ARG A 102 -12.15 -3.89 -14.52
C ARG A 102 -13.66 -4.16 -14.58
N ASP A 103 -14.42 -3.78 -13.57
CA ASP A 103 -15.85 -4.12 -13.52
C ASP A 103 -16.70 -3.18 -14.36
N ASN A 104 -16.41 -1.87 -14.32
CA ASN A 104 -17.26 -0.84 -14.92
C ASN A 104 -16.65 -0.19 -16.17
N GLY A 105 -15.36 -0.42 -16.46
CA GLY A 105 -14.64 0.23 -17.57
C GLY A 105 -14.41 1.73 -17.38
N THR A 106 -14.84 2.30 -16.25
CA THR A 106 -14.74 3.73 -15.97
C THR A 106 -13.39 4.07 -15.35
N LYS A 107 -12.81 5.18 -15.84
CA LYS A 107 -11.52 5.71 -15.36
C LYS A 107 -11.80 6.85 -14.40
N GLU A 108 -11.65 6.59 -13.11
CA GLU A 108 -11.64 7.65 -12.13
C GLU A 108 -10.35 8.46 -12.21
N ASN A 109 -10.41 9.70 -11.73
CA ASN A 109 -9.21 10.51 -11.55
C ASN A 109 -8.23 9.75 -10.65
N VAL A 110 -6.96 9.71 -11.04
CA VAL A 110 -5.92 8.92 -10.37
C VAL A 110 -5.87 9.19 -8.87
N LEU A 111 -5.85 10.47 -8.47
CA LEU A 111 -5.83 10.86 -7.07
C LEU A 111 -7.13 10.49 -6.35
N SER A 112 -8.28 10.70 -6.97
CA SER A 112 -9.58 10.33 -6.39
C SER A 112 -9.68 8.82 -6.14
N GLY A 113 -9.11 8.01 -7.04
CA GLY A 113 -9.04 6.56 -6.87
C GLY A 113 -8.11 6.14 -5.73
N ILE A 114 -6.89 6.68 -5.70
CA ILE A 114 -5.91 6.39 -4.63
C ILE A 114 -6.47 6.76 -3.25
N PHE A 115 -7.11 7.92 -3.13
CA PHE A 115 -7.70 8.39 -1.88
C PHE A 115 -9.17 7.95 -1.69
N SER A 116 -9.69 7.05 -2.53
CA SER A 116 -11.07 6.56 -2.44
C SER A 116 -11.44 5.98 -1.07
N PRO A 117 -10.52 5.30 -0.34
CA PRO A 117 -10.85 4.79 0.98
C PRO A 117 -11.10 5.89 2.01
N PHE A 118 -10.49 7.07 1.81
CA PHE A 118 -10.63 8.24 2.68
C PHE A 118 -11.83 9.13 2.33
N THR A 119 -12.27 9.14 1.06
CA THR A 119 -13.31 10.08 0.60
C THR A 119 -14.70 9.47 0.53
N ARG A 120 -14.84 8.19 0.17
CA ARG A 120 -16.17 7.56 0.00
C ARG A 120 -16.81 7.18 1.33
N ASN A 121 -16.15 6.30 2.08
CA ASN A 121 -16.67 5.73 3.33
C ASN A 121 -15.53 5.47 4.32
N PHE A 122 -14.83 6.55 4.73
CA PHE A 122 -13.65 6.44 5.59
C PHE A 122 -13.85 5.56 6.82
N LYS A 123 -14.94 5.76 7.57
CA LYS A 123 -15.21 4.97 8.78
C LYS A 123 -15.26 3.47 8.51
N SER A 124 -15.96 3.06 7.43
CA SER A 124 -16.12 1.64 7.09
C SER A 124 -14.81 1.04 6.59
N ASN A 125 -14.11 1.76 5.71
CA ASN A 125 -12.83 1.32 5.16
C ASN A 125 -11.74 1.22 6.22
N PHE A 126 -11.63 2.25 7.06
CA PHE A 126 -10.67 2.29 8.17
C PHE A 126 -10.94 1.17 9.17
N LEU A 127 -12.19 1.02 9.65
CA LEU A 127 -12.51 0.00 10.64
C LEU A 127 -12.32 -1.40 10.09
N THR A 128 -12.72 -1.64 8.84
CA THR A 128 -12.51 -2.93 8.19
C THR A 128 -11.03 -3.23 7.99
N TYR A 129 -10.23 -2.23 7.60
CA TYR A 129 -8.78 -2.39 7.46
C TYR A 129 -8.13 -2.77 8.81
N ILE A 130 -8.48 -2.06 9.89
CA ILE A 130 -7.97 -2.38 11.23
C ILE A 130 -8.40 -3.79 11.67
N LEU A 131 -9.66 -4.16 11.42
CA LEU A 131 -10.17 -5.49 11.79
C LEU A 131 -9.50 -6.61 10.97
N TYR A 132 -9.24 -6.35 9.68
CA TYR A 132 -8.49 -7.22 8.79
C TYR A 132 -7.09 -7.50 9.34
N GLU A 133 -6.33 -6.46 9.69
CA GLU A 133 -4.97 -6.60 10.23
C GLU A 133 -4.98 -7.34 11.58
N ILE A 134 -5.89 -6.98 12.48
CA ILE A 134 -6.03 -7.64 13.79
C ILE A 134 -6.30 -9.14 13.61
N PHE A 135 -7.27 -9.51 12.76
CA PHE A 135 -7.60 -10.91 12.56
C PHE A 135 -6.45 -11.68 11.91
N LEU A 136 -5.74 -11.11 10.93
CA LEU A 136 -4.57 -11.78 10.36
C LEU A 136 -3.44 -11.99 11.37
N ILE A 137 -3.16 -10.99 12.21
CA ILE A 137 -2.15 -11.10 13.27
C ILE A 137 -2.57 -12.19 14.26
N LEU A 138 -3.82 -12.21 14.71
CA LEU A 138 -4.33 -13.23 15.64
C LEU A 138 -4.23 -14.65 15.07
N TRP A 139 -4.59 -14.85 13.79
CA TRP A 139 -4.45 -16.16 13.15
C TRP A 139 -3.00 -16.58 13.00
N THR A 140 -2.13 -15.63 12.63
CA THR A 140 -0.69 -15.89 12.46
C THR A 140 -0.02 -16.21 13.80
N TRP A 141 -0.44 -15.55 14.88
CA TRP A 141 0.01 -15.80 16.25
C TRP A 141 -0.47 -17.14 16.79
N LEU A 142 -1.69 -17.58 16.41
CA LEU A 142 -2.16 -18.91 16.73
C LEU A 142 -1.27 -19.95 16.06
N LEU A 143 -1.15 -19.88 14.72
CA LEU A 143 -0.30 -20.74 13.90
C LEU A 143 -0.06 -20.10 12.51
N ILE A 144 1.16 -20.21 11.99
CA ILE A 144 1.55 -19.62 10.69
C ILE A 144 0.69 -20.13 9.52
N ILE A 145 0.43 -21.45 9.44
CA ILE A 145 -0.31 -22.06 8.32
C ILE A 145 -1.77 -21.54 8.27
N PRO A 146 -2.56 -21.57 9.36
CA PRO A 146 -3.86 -20.90 9.44
C PRO A 146 -3.82 -19.41 9.09
N GLY A 147 -2.79 -18.67 9.51
CA GLY A 147 -2.60 -17.26 9.14
C GLY A 147 -2.56 -17.06 7.62
N LEU A 148 -1.76 -17.88 6.90
CA LEU A 148 -1.69 -17.83 5.44
C LEU A 148 -3.03 -18.15 4.77
N ILE A 149 -3.76 -19.17 5.26
CA ILE A 149 -5.08 -19.54 4.73
C ILE A 149 -6.05 -18.35 4.87
N LYS A 150 -6.03 -17.66 6.02
CA LYS A 150 -6.89 -16.50 6.26
C LYS A 150 -6.48 -15.28 5.44
N ALA A 151 -5.19 -15.08 5.18
CA ALA A 151 -4.71 -14.04 4.27
C ALA A 151 -5.34 -14.18 2.87
N TYR A 152 -5.38 -15.39 2.31
CA TYR A 152 -6.07 -15.62 1.02
C TYR A 152 -7.59 -15.42 1.12
N SER A 153 -8.21 -15.86 2.21
CA SER A 153 -9.65 -15.67 2.42
C SER A 153 -10.03 -14.19 2.52
N TYR A 154 -9.17 -13.36 3.11
CA TYR A 154 -9.41 -11.94 3.32
C TYR A 154 -8.85 -11.06 2.20
N ALA A 155 -8.12 -11.61 1.23
CA ALA A 155 -7.64 -10.85 0.07
C ALA A 155 -8.77 -10.20 -0.74
N MET A 156 -10.00 -10.70 -0.60
CA MET A 156 -11.21 -10.16 -1.22
C MET A 156 -11.97 -9.15 -0.34
N THR A 157 -11.50 -8.85 0.88
CA THR A 157 -12.14 -7.87 1.76
C THR A 157 -12.30 -6.47 1.12
N PRO A 158 -11.34 -5.95 0.32
CA PRO A 158 -11.54 -4.67 -0.36
C PRO A 158 -12.66 -4.66 -1.41
N TYR A 159 -13.15 -5.83 -1.85
CA TYR A 159 -14.18 -5.95 -2.88
C TYR A 159 -15.61 -5.82 -2.35
N ILE A 160 -15.83 -6.15 -1.07
CA ILE A 160 -17.17 -6.20 -0.47
C ILE A 160 -17.59 -4.89 0.19
N LEU A 161 -16.73 -3.86 0.13
CA LEU A 161 -16.90 -2.53 0.70
C LEU A 161 -17.25 -1.49 -0.37
#